data_AF-A0AAU5GRV3-F1
#
_entry.id   AF-A0AAU5GRV3-F1
#
_cell.length_a   1.000
_cell.length_b   1.000
_cell.length_c   1.000
_cell.angle_alpha   90.00
_cell.angle_beta   90.00
_cell.angle_gamma   90.00
#
_symmetry.space_group_name_H-M   'P 1'
#
loop_
_entity.id
_entity.type
_entity.pdbx_description
1 polymer ?
#
loop_
_entity_poly.entity_id
_entity_poly.type
_entity_poly.pdbx_seq_one_letter_code
_entity_poly.pdbx_strand_id
1 'polypeptide(L)'
;MDRLSEITFLLPETPESHGFLGELRSLLAEVAYADFAASASAGTAGRAGDRLTLTPPQPADARPVTAFQLADVLAPEVVLDTGHSITLCGGETPDALPSQATVEMADLTRRLAGHVKRVDHTGVNLPACATSPEQWQGLVGALASASTMYRYPTGEEWPFVLPSTSDELLGGIRDFVVGREPRFELVYDHGLTQTEWQFALWTDLTRTELELLFPEPEGLTFPGLEEIFRVVPILHPWPGLRVRFDLCYRIDDRPSDWETGEWLVTEGGRIH
;
A
#
# COMPACT_ATOMS: atom_id res chain seq x y z
N MET A 1 23.52 8.56 6.40
CA MET A 1 22.56 7.52 5.97
C MET A 1 21.55 8.23 5.10
N ASP A 2 21.30 7.68 3.92
CA ASP A 2 20.27 8.22 3.05
C ASP A 2 18.91 7.75 3.61
N ARG A 3 18.07 8.72 3.99
CA ARG A 3 16.70 8.49 4.48
C ARG A 3 15.85 8.06 3.30
N LEU A 4 15.08 6.99 3.46
CA LEU A 4 14.05 6.59 2.53
C LEU A 4 13.07 7.75 2.38
N SER A 5 13.08 8.40 1.22
CA SER A 5 12.24 9.57 0.96
C SER A 5 11.03 9.22 0.11
N GLU A 6 11.11 8.15 -0.68
CA GLU A 6 10.06 7.77 -1.61
C GLU A 6 10.00 6.25 -1.84
N ILE A 7 8.78 5.73 -1.85
CA ILE A 7 8.43 4.38 -2.31
C ILE A 7 7.56 4.54 -3.56
N THR A 8 8.00 4.00 -4.69
CA THR A 8 7.26 4.13 -5.95
C THR A 8 6.81 2.79 -6.49
N PHE A 9 5.50 2.64 -6.67
CA PHE A 9 4.87 1.59 -7.46
C PHE A 9 4.99 1.95 -8.94
N LEU A 10 5.91 1.30 -9.63
CA LEU A 10 6.14 1.48 -11.06
C LEU A 10 5.22 0.55 -11.86
N LEU A 11 4.59 1.12 -12.87
CA LEU A 11 3.73 0.44 -13.83
C LEU A 11 4.34 0.55 -15.23
N PRO A 12 4.28 -0.51 -16.07
CA PRO A 12 4.74 -0.45 -17.46
C PRO A 12 4.03 0.64 -18.26
N GLU A 13 4.70 1.28 -19.23
CA GLU A 13 4.08 2.24 -20.17
C GLU A 13 3.17 1.55 -21.21
N THR A 14 2.09 0.91 -20.76
CA THR A 14 1.07 0.25 -21.61
C THR A 14 -0.31 0.90 -21.45
N PRO A 15 -1.22 0.76 -22.43
CA PRO A 15 -2.57 1.30 -22.33
C PRO A 15 -3.33 0.84 -21.07
N GLU A 16 -3.12 -0.40 -20.64
CA GLU A 16 -3.77 -0.95 -19.45
C GLU A 16 -3.26 -0.29 -18.16
N SER A 17 -1.95 -0.05 -18.06
CA SER A 17 -1.37 0.70 -16.93
C SER A 17 -1.82 2.16 -16.89
N HIS A 18 -1.94 2.81 -18.06
CA HIS A 18 -2.52 4.14 -18.15
C HIS A 18 -3.97 4.15 -17.65
N GLY A 19 -4.77 3.16 -18.04
CA GLY A 19 -6.14 2.98 -17.56
C GLY A 19 -6.20 2.78 -16.06
N PHE A 20 -5.43 1.82 -15.53
CA PHE A 20 -5.37 1.53 -14.10
C PHE A 20 -4.96 2.76 -13.28
N LEU A 21 -3.91 3.48 -13.69
CA LEU A 21 -3.48 4.69 -13.00
C LEU A 21 -4.53 5.81 -13.10
N GLY A 22 -5.23 5.95 -14.23
CA GLY A 22 -6.33 6.89 -14.39
C GLY A 22 -7.50 6.61 -13.45
N GLU A 23 -7.87 5.35 -13.29
CA GLU A 23 -8.89 4.91 -12.34
C GLU A 23 -8.42 5.12 -10.88
N LEU A 24 -7.17 4.77 -10.56
CA LEU A 24 -6.60 5.03 -9.23
C LEU A 24 -6.61 6.51 -8.86
N ARG A 25 -6.33 7.40 -9.83
CA ARG A 25 -6.46 8.84 -9.61
C ARG A 25 -7.89 9.26 -9.32
N SER A 26 -8.84 8.70 -10.07
CA SER A 26 -10.25 9.02 -9.91
C SER A 26 -10.78 8.51 -8.56
N LEU A 27 -10.36 7.33 -8.13
CA LEU A 27 -10.67 6.75 -6.83
C LEU A 27 -10.15 7.62 -5.68
N LEU A 28 -8.96 8.21 -5.84
CA LEU A 28 -8.29 8.99 -4.81
C LEU A 28 -8.45 10.51 -4.98
N ALA A 29 -9.34 10.95 -5.86
CA ALA A 29 -9.50 12.37 -6.22
C ALA A 29 -9.89 13.27 -5.04
N GLU A 30 -10.58 12.72 -4.03
CA GLU A 30 -11.01 13.45 -2.83
C GLU A 30 -10.05 13.28 -1.64
N VAL A 31 -8.99 12.48 -1.79
CA VAL A 31 -7.98 12.31 -0.75
C VAL A 31 -7.10 13.57 -0.71
N ALA A 32 -7.21 14.34 0.36
CA ALA A 32 -6.65 15.70 0.47
C ALA A 32 -5.13 15.81 0.26
N TYR A 33 -4.42 14.69 0.36
CA TYR A 33 -2.97 14.59 0.25
C TYR A 33 -2.51 13.76 -0.95
N ALA A 34 -3.43 13.44 -1.86
CA ALA A 34 -3.12 12.93 -3.17
C ALA A 34 -2.84 14.10 -4.14
N ASP A 35 -1.65 14.09 -4.74
CA ASP A 35 -1.24 15.02 -5.78
C ASP A 35 -1.12 14.30 -7.13
N PHE A 36 -1.66 14.95 -8.16
CA PHE A 36 -1.70 14.48 -9.54
C PHE A 36 -0.80 15.31 -10.46
N ALA A 37 -0.02 16.25 -9.92
CA ALA A 37 0.89 17.08 -10.67
C ALA A 37 1.94 16.25 -11.43
N ALA A 38 2.30 16.72 -12.62
CA ALA A 38 3.37 16.14 -13.42
C ALA A 38 4.69 16.16 -12.64
N SER A 39 5.42 15.04 -12.62
CA SER A 39 6.80 15.04 -12.12
C SER A 39 7.63 16.01 -12.96
N ALA A 40 8.00 17.14 -12.37
CA ALA A 40 9.08 17.98 -12.86
C ALA A 40 10.41 17.45 -12.30
N SER A 41 10.75 16.18 -12.55
CA SER A 41 12.12 15.72 -12.34
C SER A 41 12.97 16.11 -13.56
N ALA A 42 14.09 16.78 -13.31
CA ALA A 42 14.99 17.28 -14.33
C ALA A 42 15.63 16.11 -15.11
N GLY A 43 15.09 15.78 -16.28
CA GLY A 43 15.78 14.89 -17.23
C GLY A 43 14.88 14.11 -18.19
N THR A 44 13.63 13.84 -17.81
CA THR A 44 12.66 13.15 -18.66
C THR A 44 11.37 13.97 -18.69
N ALA A 45 10.93 14.34 -19.89
CA ALA A 45 9.67 15.04 -20.08
C ALA A 45 8.49 14.09 -19.77
N GLY A 46 8.21 13.86 -18.48
CA GLY A 46 7.01 13.15 -18.06
C GLY A 46 5.78 13.90 -18.53
N ARG A 47 4.78 13.21 -19.09
CA ARG A 47 3.54 13.87 -19.48
C ARG A 47 2.78 14.22 -18.20
N ALA A 48 2.06 15.34 -18.24
CA ALA A 48 1.10 15.66 -17.21
C ALA A 48 0.09 14.50 -17.11
N GLY A 49 0.01 13.87 -15.94
CA GLY A 49 -0.80 12.68 -15.78
C GLY A 49 -0.08 11.33 -15.91
N ASP A 50 1.23 11.25 -15.71
CA ASP A 50 1.94 9.95 -15.61
C ASP A 50 2.29 9.52 -14.18
N ARG A 51 2.02 10.39 -13.19
CA ARG A 51 2.32 10.13 -11.78
C ARG A 51 1.18 10.52 -10.83
N LEU A 52 1.06 9.80 -9.72
CA LEU A 52 0.25 10.11 -8.55
C LEU A 52 1.17 10.04 -7.34
N THR A 53 1.10 11.01 -6.43
CA THR A 53 1.91 11.02 -5.20
C THR A 53 1.03 11.26 -3.98
N LEU A 54 1.18 10.41 -2.97
CA LEU A 54 0.55 10.51 -1.66
C LEU A 54 1.59 11.05 -0.68
N THR A 55 1.43 12.30 -0.25
CA THR A 55 2.35 12.94 0.70
C THR A 55 1.78 12.86 2.11
N PRO A 56 2.50 12.36 3.12
CA PRO A 56 2.02 12.32 4.49
C PRO A 56 1.48 13.68 4.97
N PRO A 57 0.20 13.79 5.38
CA PRO A 57 -0.35 15.02 5.92
C PRO A 57 0.36 15.53 7.17
N GLN A 58 0.74 14.61 8.05
CA GLN A 58 1.32 14.90 9.36
C GLN A 58 2.31 13.80 9.78
N PRO A 59 3.38 14.16 10.53
CA PRO A 59 3.87 15.51 10.73
C PRO A 59 4.37 16.13 9.41
N ALA A 60 4.49 17.46 9.37
CA ALA A 60 5.05 18.14 8.21
C ALA A 60 6.45 17.57 7.85
N ASP A 61 6.73 17.48 6.56
CA ASP A 61 7.98 16.91 6.02
C ASP A 61 8.25 15.43 6.37
N ALA A 62 7.21 14.70 6.81
CA ALA A 62 7.30 13.25 7.01
C ALA A 62 7.55 12.52 5.68
N ARG A 63 8.35 11.46 5.77
CA ARG A 63 8.76 10.58 4.66
C ARG A 63 8.79 9.12 5.12
N PRO A 64 8.60 8.14 4.23
CA PRO A 64 8.51 8.28 2.77
C PRO A 64 7.19 8.88 2.28
N VAL A 65 7.22 9.44 1.07
CA VAL A 65 6.00 9.58 0.26
C VAL A 65 5.77 8.29 -0.52
N THR A 66 4.51 8.01 -0.87
CA THR A 66 4.19 6.91 -1.78
C THR A 66 3.83 7.47 -3.14
N ALA A 67 4.37 6.89 -4.20
CA ALA A 67 4.06 7.30 -5.56
C ALA A 67 3.62 6.11 -6.43
N PHE A 68 2.78 6.41 -7.42
CA PHE A 68 2.42 5.51 -8.51
C PHE A 68 2.83 6.18 -9.81
N GLN A 69 3.59 5.50 -10.64
CA GLN A 69 4.18 6.12 -11.81
C GLN A 69 4.30 5.14 -12.98
N LEU A 70 4.03 5.64 -14.18
CA LEU A 70 4.37 4.94 -15.41
C LEU A 70 5.86 5.05 -15.69
N ALA A 71 6.48 3.94 -16.07
CA ALA A 71 7.89 3.88 -16.41
C ALA A 71 8.19 2.80 -17.46
N ASP A 72 9.37 2.88 -18.07
CA ASP A 72 9.92 1.87 -18.95
C ASP A 72 10.38 0.63 -18.16
N VAL A 73 9.41 -0.09 -17.61
CA VAL A 73 9.60 -1.35 -16.88
C VAL A 73 8.81 -2.46 -17.58
N LEU A 74 9.36 -3.67 -17.60
CA LEU A 74 8.73 -4.81 -18.29
C LEU A 74 7.49 -5.35 -17.55
N ALA A 75 7.47 -5.21 -16.24
CA ALA A 75 6.40 -5.64 -15.36
C ALA A 75 6.32 -4.66 -14.18
N PRO A 76 5.17 -4.63 -13.47
CA PRO A 76 5.07 -3.84 -12.25
C PRO A 76 6.16 -4.16 -11.24
N GLU A 77 6.71 -3.15 -10.59
CA GLU A 77 7.69 -3.30 -9.51
C GLU A 77 7.55 -2.17 -8.49
N VAL A 78 8.09 -2.36 -7.29
CA VAL A 78 8.16 -1.31 -6.28
C VAL A 78 9.61 -0.92 -6.07
N VAL A 79 9.94 0.34 -6.28
CA VAL A 79 11.29 0.87 -6.07
C VAL A 79 11.35 1.74 -4.83
N LEU A 80 12.45 1.59 -4.11
CA LEU A 80 12.84 2.40 -2.96
C LEU A 80 13.91 3.36 -3.45
N ASP A 81 13.79 4.66 -3.15
CA ASP A 81 14.79 5.66 -3.56
C ASP A 81 16.19 5.46 -2.93
N THR A 82 16.31 4.49 -2.02
CA THR A 82 17.57 3.96 -1.48
C THR A 82 18.26 2.95 -2.40
N GLY A 83 17.72 2.71 -3.60
CA GLY A 83 18.33 1.86 -4.64
C GLY A 83 17.92 0.38 -4.61
N HIS A 84 16.94 0.02 -3.77
CA HIS A 84 16.38 -1.33 -3.70
C HIS A 84 15.10 -1.41 -4.54
N SER A 85 14.80 -2.58 -5.11
CA SER A 85 13.54 -2.84 -5.79
C SER A 85 12.94 -4.17 -5.37
N ILE A 86 11.61 -4.23 -5.44
CA ILE A 86 10.79 -5.40 -5.17
C ILE A 86 10.06 -5.72 -6.47
N THR A 87 10.53 -6.76 -7.15
CA THR A 87 9.95 -7.25 -8.41
C THR A 87 8.91 -8.33 -8.14
N LEU A 88 8.06 -8.60 -9.13
CA LEU A 88 7.12 -9.72 -9.05
C LEU A 88 7.87 -11.05 -8.89
N CYS A 89 7.43 -11.85 -7.93
CA CYS A 89 7.87 -13.22 -7.72
C CYS A 89 6.66 -14.13 -7.56
N GLY A 90 6.78 -15.35 -8.07
CA GLY A 90 5.71 -16.34 -8.06
C GLY A 90 5.64 -17.15 -9.34
N GLY A 91 4.90 -18.25 -9.30
CA GLY A 91 4.66 -19.14 -10.44
C GLY A 91 3.20 -19.56 -10.53
N GLU A 92 2.84 -20.28 -11.59
CA GLU A 92 1.57 -21.01 -11.65
C GLU A 92 1.66 -22.19 -10.68
N THR A 93 0.99 -22.11 -9.53
CA THR A 93 0.73 -23.27 -8.68
C THR A 93 -0.67 -23.82 -9.00
N PRO A 94 -0.81 -25.13 -9.31
CA PRO A 94 -2.11 -25.74 -9.63
C PRO A 94 -3.16 -25.67 -8.52
N ASP A 95 -2.73 -25.48 -7.26
CA ASP A 95 -3.57 -25.62 -6.06
C ASP A 95 -3.88 -24.29 -5.33
N ALA A 96 -3.36 -23.16 -5.80
CA ALA A 96 -3.86 -21.88 -5.31
C ALA A 96 -5.25 -21.69 -5.91
N LEU A 97 -6.31 -21.79 -5.10
CA LEU A 97 -7.64 -21.35 -5.51
C LEU A 97 -7.45 -19.95 -6.11
N PRO A 98 -7.67 -19.78 -7.43
CA PRO A 98 -7.63 -18.44 -7.98
C PRO A 98 -8.72 -17.69 -7.23
N SER A 99 -8.33 -16.68 -6.46
CA SER A 99 -9.23 -15.57 -6.25
C SER A 99 -9.50 -15.07 -7.66
N GLN A 100 -10.61 -15.51 -8.25
CA GLN A 100 -11.06 -15.02 -9.53
C GLN A 100 -11.52 -13.61 -9.27
N ALA A 101 -10.56 -12.68 -9.23
CA ALA A 101 -10.85 -11.28 -9.17
C ALA A 101 -11.75 -10.96 -10.36
N THR A 102 -12.99 -10.59 -10.08
CA THR A 102 -14.00 -10.24 -11.09
C THR A 102 -14.24 -8.74 -11.14
N VAL A 103 -13.74 -7.99 -10.15
CA VAL A 103 -13.90 -6.53 -10.05
C VAL A 103 -12.76 -5.85 -10.80
N GLU A 104 -13.09 -5.10 -11.84
CA GLU A 104 -12.12 -4.24 -12.52
C GLU A 104 -11.85 -2.97 -11.69
N MET A 105 -10.69 -2.33 -11.91
CA MET A 105 -10.34 -1.07 -11.23
C MET A 105 -11.39 0.04 -11.51
N ALA A 106 -11.97 0.07 -12.71
CA ALA A 106 -13.03 1.02 -13.06
C ALA A 106 -14.33 0.76 -12.28
N ASP A 107 -14.65 -0.51 -12.00
CA ASP A 107 -15.81 -0.87 -11.18
C ASP A 107 -15.62 -0.47 -9.72
N LEU A 108 -14.43 -0.75 -9.15
CA LEU A 108 -14.08 -0.30 -7.80
C LEU A 108 -14.23 1.22 -7.69
N THR A 109 -13.62 1.96 -8.63
CA THR A 109 -13.63 3.42 -8.69
C THR A 109 -15.06 3.97 -8.77
N ARG A 110 -15.88 3.43 -9.66
CA ARG A 110 -17.28 3.85 -9.82
C ARG A 110 -18.11 3.59 -8.58
N ARG A 111 -17.94 2.43 -7.92
CA ARG A 111 -18.71 2.04 -6.73
C ARG A 111 -18.31 2.84 -5.48
N LEU A 112 -17.05 3.27 -5.38
CA LEU A 112 -16.50 4.03 -4.25
C LEU A 112 -16.37 5.54 -4.51
N ALA A 113 -16.90 6.05 -5.62
CA ALA A 113 -16.79 7.46 -5.98
C ALA A 113 -17.32 8.36 -4.85
N GLY A 114 -16.46 9.24 -4.33
CA GLY A 114 -16.78 10.16 -3.23
C GLY A 114 -16.72 9.56 -1.81
N HIS A 115 -16.42 8.27 -1.68
CA HIS A 115 -16.43 7.56 -0.40
C HIS A 115 -15.06 7.34 0.22
N VAL A 116 -13.99 7.36 -0.57
CA VAL A 116 -12.61 7.21 -0.07
C VAL A 116 -12.14 8.52 0.57
N LYS A 117 -11.79 8.46 1.85
CA LYS A 117 -11.34 9.65 2.62
C LYS A 117 -9.84 9.68 2.81
N ARG A 118 -9.20 8.51 2.99
CA ARG A 118 -7.77 8.37 3.24
C ARG A 118 -7.25 7.04 2.72
N VAL A 119 -5.96 6.98 2.45
CA VAL A 119 -5.17 5.77 2.23
C VAL A 119 -4.43 5.47 3.53
N ASP A 120 -4.85 4.43 4.26
CA ASP A 120 -4.28 4.03 5.56
C ASP A 120 -2.83 3.54 5.39
N HIS A 121 -2.67 2.57 4.51
CA HIS A 121 -1.39 2.03 4.11
C HIS A 121 -1.44 1.49 2.68
N THR A 122 -0.25 1.43 2.09
CA THR A 122 0.02 0.69 0.86
C THR A 122 1.00 -0.42 1.21
N GLY A 123 0.99 -1.55 0.51
CA GLY A 123 1.85 -2.65 0.89
C GLY A 123 2.19 -3.61 -0.22
N VAL A 124 3.21 -4.41 0.06
CA VAL A 124 3.64 -5.52 -0.80
C VAL A 124 3.71 -6.78 0.03
N ASN A 125 2.99 -7.81 -0.43
CA ASN A 125 2.98 -9.12 0.18
C ASN A 125 3.83 -10.05 -0.68
N LEU A 126 4.91 -10.55 -0.09
CA LEU A 126 5.87 -11.43 -0.74
C LEU A 126 5.56 -12.88 -0.39
N PRO A 127 5.37 -13.75 -1.39
CA PRO A 127 5.15 -15.18 -1.15
C PRO A 127 6.41 -15.81 -0.57
N ALA A 128 6.31 -16.37 0.63
CA ALA A 128 7.41 -17.03 1.32
C ALA A 128 7.92 -18.26 0.56
N CYS A 129 7.09 -18.87 -0.29
CA CYS A 129 7.52 -19.98 -1.15
C CYS A 129 8.49 -19.55 -2.26
N ALA A 130 8.54 -18.26 -2.62
CA ALA A 130 9.40 -17.72 -3.68
C ALA A 130 10.37 -16.63 -3.19
N THR A 131 10.35 -16.30 -1.90
CA THR A 131 11.24 -15.31 -1.27
C THR A 131 12.04 -16.03 -0.19
N SER A 132 13.37 -16.10 -0.33
CA SER A 132 14.20 -16.77 0.66
C SER A 132 14.26 -15.96 1.96
N PRO A 133 14.50 -16.61 3.12
CA PRO A 133 14.70 -15.89 4.38
C PRO A 133 15.82 -14.84 4.29
N GLU A 134 16.90 -15.09 3.56
CA GLU A 134 17.98 -14.14 3.37
C GLU A 134 17.55 -12.93 2.53
N GLN A 135 16.76 -13.14 1.48
CA GLN A 135 16.20 -12.05 0.68
C GLN A 135 15.24 -11.20 1.52
N TRP A 136 14.37 -11.84 2.29
CA TRP A 136 13.45 -11.20 3.22
C TRP A 136 14.19 -10.33 4.25
N GLN A 137 15.16 -10.92 4.97
CA GLN A 137 15.94 -10.21 5.98
C GLN A 137 16.79 -9.08 5.37
N GLY A 138 17.31 -9.27 4.16
CA GLY A 138 18.02 -8.23 3.42
C GLY A 138 17.13 -7.01 3.11
N LEU A 139 15.90 -7.26 2.66
CA LEU A 139 14.92 -6.20 2.36
C LEU A 139 14.46 -5.47 3.62
N VAL A 140 14.11 -6.22 4.68
CA VAL A 140 13.75 -5.65 5.99
C VAL A 140 14.89 -4.80 6.55
N GLY A 141 16.13 -5.31 6.50
CA GLY A 141 17.31 -4.58 6.95
C GLY A 141 17.54 -3.29 6.15
N ALA A 142 17.40 -3.34 4.83
CA ALA A 142 17.51 -2.16 3.98
C ALA A 142 16.49 -1.07 4.34
N LEU A 143 15.21 -1.43 4.46
CA LEU A 143 14.15 -0.50 4.86
C LEU A 143 14.36 0.03 6.28
N ALA A 144 14.65 -0.84 7.25
CA ALA A 144 14.87 -0.45 8.65
C ALA A 144 16.04 0.51 8.82
N SER A 145 17.12 0.34 8.03
CA SER A 145 18.30 1.21 8.08
C SER A 145 18.05 2.64 7.59
N ALA A 146 17.03 2.84 6.75
CA ALA A 146 16.75 4.12 6.09
C ALA A 146 15.42 4.76 6.52
N SER A 147 14.64 4.09 7.38
CA SER A 147 13.29 4.52 7.75
C SER A 147 12.94 4.23 9.22
N THR A 148 11.75 4.64 9.63
CA THR A 148 11.14 4.24 10.91
C THR A 148 10.26 3.03 10.68
N MET A 149 10.88 1.85 10.71
CA MET A 149 10.21 0.56 10.53
C MET A 149 9.94 -0.12 11.87
N TYR A 150 8.73 -0.64 12.06
CA TYR A 150 8.24 -1.24 13.30
C TYR A 150 7.71 -2.64 13.03
N ARG A 151 7.84 -3.54 14.02
CA ARG A 151 7.25 -4.89 13.94
C ARG A 151 5.75 -4.81 14.16
N TYR A 152 5.04 -5.80 13.64
CA TYR A 152 3.69 -6.06 14.09
C TYR A 152 3.71 -6.60 15.53
N PRO A 153 2.86 -6.12 16.47
CA PRO A 153 2.99 -6.45 17.89
C PRO A 153 2.76 -7.92 18.25
N THR A 154 1.93 -8.62 17.49
CA THR A 154 1.64 -10.04 17.73
C THR A 154 2.69 -11.00 17.14
N GLY A 155 3.72 -10.46 16.47
CA GLY A 155 4.91 -11.20 16.04
C GLY A 155 4.88 -11.72 14.60
N GLU A 156 3.81 -11.46 13.87
CA GLU A 156 3.71 -11.72 12.44
C GLU A 156 4.77 -10.92 11.67
N GLU A 157 5.26 -11.48 10.57
CA GLU A 157 6.29 -10.89 9.72
C GLU A 157 5.71 -9.83 8.77
N TRP A 158 4.93 -8.91 9.34
CA TRP A 158 4.21 -7.82 8.66
C TRP A 158 4.68 -6.45 9.19
N PRO A 159 5.98 -6.13 9.12
CA PRO A 159 6.47 -4.84 9.58
C PRO A 159 5.94 -3.68 8.74
N PHE A 160 5.82 -2.53 9.40
CA PHE A 160 5.36 -1.28 8.81
C PHE A 160 6.46 -0.23 8.84
N VAL A 161 6.66 0.45 7.71
CA VAL A 161 7.34 1.74 7.68
C VAL A 161 6.31 2.83 7.93
N LEU A 162 6.50 3.58 9.02
CA LEU A 162 5.72 4.77 9.32
C LEU A 162 6.40 5.99 8.72
N PRO A 163 5.68 6.89 8.03
CA PRO A 163 6.22 8.18 7.70
C PRO A 163 6.72 8.92 8.93
N SER A 164 7.94 9.43 8.91
CA SER A 164 8.54 10.14 10.05
C SER A 164 9.31 11.35 9.57
N THR A 165 9.52 12.35 10.44
CA THR A 165 10.47 13.45 10.19
C THR A 165 11.92 12.97 10.27
N SER A 166 12.88 13.80 9.87
CA SER A 166 14.31 13.50 10.05
C SER A 166 14.68 13.30 11.53
N ASP A 167 14.07 14.08 12.43
CA ASP A 167 14.34 13.99 13.87
C ASP A 167 13.76 12.70 14.46
N GLU A 168 12.56 12.31 14.05
CA GLU A 168 11.93 11.05 14.43
C GLU A 168 12.68 9.83 13.86
N LEU A 169 13.27 9.94 12.67
CA LEU A 169 14.13 8.89 12.12
C LEU A 169 15.32 8.61 13.05
N LEU A 170 15.91 9.64 13.67
CA LEU A 170 17.04 9.49 14.57
C LEU A 170 16.61 9.15 16.00
N GLY A 171 15.53 9.77 16.50
CA GLY A 171 15.12 9.75 17.91
C GLY A 171 13.93 8.85 18.25
N GLY A 172 13.29 8.28 17.23
CA GLY A 172 12.02 7.54 17.33
C GLY A 172 10.80 8.47 17.31
N ILE A 173 9.67 7.94 16.83
CA ILE A 173 8.37 8.61 16.89
C ILE A 173 7.89 8.65 18.34
N ARG A 174 7.39 9.82 18.79
CA ARG A 174 6.85 10.04 20.14
C ARG A 174 5.48 10.71 20.15
N ASP A 175 5.11 11.34 19.04
CA ASP A 175 3.84 12.03 18.88
C ASP A 175 2.96 11.24 17.90
N PHE A 176 1.78 10.85 18.39
CA PHE A 176 0.81 10.03 17.65
C PHE A 176 -0.32 10.92 17.16
N VAL A 177 -0.31 11.19 15.86
CA VAL A 177 -1.26 12.09 15.19
C VAL A 177 -1.85 11.38 13.98
N VAL A 178 -3.13 11.67 13.70
CA VAL A 178 -3.76 11.26 12.44
C VAL A 178 -3.08 11.98 11.28
N GLY A 179 -2.93 11.28 10.16
CA GLY A 179 -2.30 11.80 8.95
C GLY A 179 -0.85 11.35 8.74
N ARG A 180 -0.38 10.34 9.50
CA ARG A 180 0.91 9.67 9.25
C ARG A 180 0.76 8.56 8.20
N GLU A 181 0.19 8.95 7.07
CA GLU A 181 -0.40 8.05 6.07
C GLU A 181 0.01 8.47 4.65
N PRO A 182 0.23 7.55 3.70
CA PRO A 182 0.11 6.11 3.88
C PRO A 182 1.32 5.54 4.64
N ARG A 183 1.07 4.55 5.51
CA ARG A 183 2.13 3.66 5.97
C ARG A 183 2.51 2.71 4.83
N PHE A 184 3.71 2.13 4.92
CA PHE A 184 4.10 1.06 4.00
C PHE A 184 4.18 -0.27 4.74
N GLU A 185 3.32 -1.21 4.38
CA GLU A 185 3.30 -2.57 4.92
C GLU A 185 4.13 -3.50 4.03
N LEU A 186 5.04 -4.26 4.64
CA LEU A 186 5.78 -5.30 3.96
C LEU A 186 5.44 -6.64 4.62
N VAL A 187 4.84 -7.56 3.88
CA VAL A 187 4.32 -8.83 4.43
C VAL A 187 5.13 -10.00 3.87
N TYR A 188 5.66 -10.84 4.73
CA TYR A 188 6.16 -12.16 4.36
C TYR A 188 5.06 -13.21 4.55
N ASP A 189 4.44 -13.62 3.44
CA ASP A 189 3.20 -14.38 3.48
C ASP A 189 3.42 -15.85 3.10
N HIS A 190 3.13 -16.76 4.03
CA HIS A 190 3.26 -18.20 3.84
C HIS A 190 2.11 -18.85 3.05
N GLY A 191 0.98 -18.14 2.89
CA GLY A 191 -0.19 -18.59 2.13
C GLY A 191 -0.21 -18.09 0.68
N LEU A 192 0.58 -17.06 0.34
CA LEU A 192 0.66 -16.56 -1.03
C LEU A 192 1.63 -17.36 -1.90
N THR A 193 1.31 -17.42 -3.19
CA THR A 193 2.13 -18.05 -4.23
C THR A 193 2.67 -17.06 -5.27
N GLN A 194 2.20 -15.81 -5.20
CA GLN A 194 2.58 -14.70 -6.08
C GLN A 194 2.60 -13.40 -5.29
N THR A 195 3.40 -12.43 -5.73
CA THR A 195 3.43 -11.06 -5.17
C THR A 195 2.04 -10.44 -5.19
N GLU A 196 1.62 -9.80 -4.11
CA GLU A 196 0.37 -9.05 -4.03
C GLU A 196 0.66 -7.60 -3.65
N TRP A 197 0.05 -6.65 -4.36
CA TRP A 197 -0.04 -5.26 -3.94
C TRP A 197 -1.33 -5.05 -3.16
N GLN A 198 -1.21 -4.41 -2.00
CA GLN A 198 -2.29 -4.17 -1.07
C GLN A 198 -2.48 -2.68 -0.84
N PHE A 199 -3.72 -2.22 -0.87
CA PHE A 199 -4.07 -0.83 -0.59
C PHE A 199 -5.22 -0.78 0.41
N ALA A 200 -4.95 -0.31 1.62
CA ALA A 200 -6.00 -0.12 2.61
C ALA A 200 -6.57 1.30 2.54
N LEU A 201 -7.90 1.39 2.39
CA LEU A 201 -8.61 2.65 2.21
C LEU A 201 -9.60 2.87 3.34
N TRP A 202 -9.56 4.05 3.94
CA TRP A 202 -10.61 4.51 4.83
C TRP A 202 -11.79 5.05 4.03
N THR A 203 -12.97 4.50 4.28
CA THR A 203 -14.22 4.93 3.67
C THR A 203 -15.15 5.58 4.70
N ASP A 204 -16.12 6.37 4.25
CA ASP A 204 -17.24 6.84 5.09
C ASP A 204 -18.46 5.90 5.09
N LEU A 205 -18.28 4.69 4.56
CA LEU A 205 -19.31 3.67 4.40
C LEU A 205 -19.32 2.71 5.59
N THR A 206 -20.51 2.33 6.03
CA THR A 206 -20.71 1.29 7.03
C THR A 206 -20.38 -0.09 6.47
N ARG A 207 -20.23 -1.07 7.36
CA ARG A 207 -20.07 -2.48 6.98
C ARG A 207 -21.16 -2.98 6.04
N THR A 208 -22.42 -2.74 6.39
CA THR A 208 -23.56 -3.18 5.57
C THR A 208 -23.54 -2.55 4.17
N GLU A 209 -23.14 -1.28 4.06
CA GLU A 209 -23.02 -0.61 2.75
C GLU A 209 -21.89 -1.20 1.91
N LEU A 210 -20.72 -1.47 2.50
CA LEU A 210 -19.60 -2.08 1.78
C LEU A 210 -19.88 -3.54 1.38
N GLU A 211 -20.54 -4.32 2.24
CA GLU A 211 -20.99 -5.68 1.91
C GLU A 211 -22.04 -5.68 0.79
N LEU A 212 -22.91 -4.66 0.73
CA LEU A 212 -23.88 -4.49 -0.36
C LEU A 212 -23.19 -4.09 -1.68
N LEU A 213 -22.19 -3.20 -1.61
CA LEU A 213 -21.43 -2.75 -2.77
C LEU A 213 -20.52 -3.85 -3.33
N PHE A 214 -20.00 -4.72 -2.48
CA PHE A 214 -19.09 -5.82 -2.83
C PHE A 214 -19.53 -7.12 -2.15
N PRO A 215 -20.63 -7.75 -2.61
CA PRO A 215 -21.10 -9.02 -2.06
C PRO A 215 -20.12 -10.15 -2.39
N GLU A 216 -20.22 -11.29 -1.71
CA GLU A 216 -19.47 -12.48 -2.13
C GLU A 216 -19.95 -12.96 -3.52
N PRO A 217 -19.04 -13.40 -4.41
CA PRO A 217 -17.60 -13.60 -4.19
C PRO A 217 -16.72 -12.38 -4.54
N GLU A 218 -17.30 -11.24 -4.95
CA GLU A 218 -16.57 -10.04 -5.39
C GLU A 218 -15.79 -9.39 -4.23
N GLY A 219 -16.42 -9.30 -3.06
CA GLY A 219 -15.78 -8.93 -1.81
C GLY A 219 -15.64 -10.14 -0.89
N LEU A 220 -14.57 -10.16 -0.10
CA LEU A 220 -14.25 -11.23 0.83
C LEU A 220 -13.96 -10.65 2.22
N THR A 221 -14.01 -11.52 3.21
CA THR A 221 -13.67 -11.18 4.59
C THR A 221 -12.64 -12.16 5.11
N PHE A 222 -11.57 -11.66 5.71
CA PHE A 222 -10.57 -12.52 6.35
C PHE A 222 -11.03 -12.92 7.76
N PRO A 223 -10.83 -14.20 8.16
CA PRO A 223 -11.16 -14.64 9.51
C PRO A 223 -10.47 -13.78 10.58
N GLY A 224 -11.25 -13.29 11.54
CA GLY A 224 -10.78 -12.41 12.62
C GLY A 224 -10.70 -10.92 12.28
N LEU A 225 -10.93 -10.54 11.02
CA LEU A 225 -10.91 -9.15 10.54
C LEU A 225 -12.31 -8.70 10.05
N GLU A 226 -13.35 -9.44 10.40
CA GLU A 226 -14.73 -9.26 9.91
C GLU A 226 -15.32 -7.90 10.24
N GLU A 227 -14.88 -7.30 11.34
CA GLU A 227 -15.34 -5.99 11.81
C GLU A 227 -14.43 -4.84 11.39
N ILE A 228 -13.34 -5.11 10.64
CA ILE A 228 -12.32 -4.10 10.32
C ILE A 228 -12.45 -3.61 8.88
N PHE A 229 -12.47 -4.53 7.91
CA PHE A 229 -12.51 -4.16 6.50
C PHE A 229 -13.13 -5.24 5.60
N ARG A 230 -13.52 -4.81 4.39
CA ARG A 230 -13.91 -5.68 3.28
C ARG A 230 -12.80 -5.75 2.25
N VAL A 231 -12.37 -6.96 1.88
CA VAL A 231 -11.29 -7.17 0.89
C VAL A 231 -11.88 -7.27 -0.51
N VAL A 232 -11.35 -6.51 -1.46
CA VAL A 232 -11.76 -6.53 -2.87
C VAL A 232 -10.54 -6.83 -3.76
N PRO A 233 -10.38 -8.07 -4.24
CA PRO A 233 -9.39 -8.41 -5.25
C PRO A 233 -9.72 -7.75 -6.59
N ILE A 234 -8.69 -7.24 -7.28
CA ILE A 234 -8.85 -6.49 -8.53
C ILE A 234 -8.36 -7.31 -9.73
N LEU A 235 -9.20 -7.37 -10.76
CA LEU A 235 -8.85 -7.91 -12.05
C LEU A 235 -7.88 -6.95 -12.76
N HIS A 236 -6.73 -7.47 -13.19
CA HIS A 236 -5.68 -6.69 -13.83
C HIS A 236 -4.90 -7.56 -14.85
N PRO A 237 -4.12 -6.95 -15.76
CA PRO A 237 -3.48 -7.70 -16.84
C PRO A 237 -2.10 -8.28 -16.50
N TRP A 238 -1.49 -7.90 -15.36
CA TRP A 238 -0.10 -8.22 -15.06
C TRP A 238 0.09 -9.65 -14.49
N PRO A 239 0.76 -10.56 -15.20
CA PRO A 239 1.00 -11.92 -14.69
C PRO A 239 1.95 -11.92 -13.49
N GLY A 240 1.71 -12.78 -12.51
CA GLY A 240 2.54 -12.91 -11.32
C GLY A 240 2.35 -11.80 -10.28
N LEU A 241 1.38 -10.92 -10.50
CA LEU A 241 0.89 -9.94 -9.54
C LEU A 241 -0.53 -10.34 -9.10
N ARG A 242 -0.87 -10.01 -7.87
CA ARG A 242 -2.23 -9.83 -7.39
C ARG A 242 -2.39 -8.39 -6.94
N VAL A 243 -3.59 -7.83 -7.04
CA VAL A 243 -3.90 -6.52 -6.48
C VAL A 243 -5.15 -6.64 -5.63
N ARG A 244 -5.11 -6.11 -4.40
CA ARG A 244 -6.29 -6.04 -3.54
C ARG A 244 -6.45 -4.67 -2.88
N PHE A 245 -7.69 -4.32 -2.61
CA PHE A 245 -8.05 -3.18 -1.78
C PHE A 245 -8.75 -3.65 -0.51
N ASP A 246 -8.25 -3.19 0.63
CA ASP A 246 -8.83 -3.48 1.93
C ASP A 246 -9.64 -2.24 2.36
N LEU A 247 -10.97 -2.34 2.24
CA LEU A 247 -11.89 -1.23 2.43
C LEU A 247 -12.33 -1.17 3.90
N CYS A 248 -11.70 -0.30 4.68
CA CYS A 248 -12.02 -0.11 6.09
C CYS A 248 -13.43 0.46 6.25
N TYR A 249 -14.19 -0.14 7.16
CA TYR A 249 -15.51 0.36 7.53
C TYR A 249 -15.38 1.68 8.28
N ARG A 250 -16.39 2.55 8.13
CA ARG A 250 -16.50 3.74 8.97
C ARG A 250 -16.60 3.31 10.44
N ILE A 251 -15.71 3.85 11.26
CA ILE A 251 -15.80 3.76 12.72
C ILE A 251 -16.25 5.15 13.20
N ASP A 252 -17.35 5.21 13.94
CA ASP A 252 -18.00 6.48 14.36
C ASP A 252 -17.27 7.21 15.52
N ASP A 253 -16.09 6.72 15.93
CA ASP A 253 -15.37 7.18 17.12
C ASP A 253 -14.22 8.15 16.82
N ARG A 254 -13.67 8.75 17.89
CA ARG A 254 -12.43 9.55 17.86
C ARG A 254 -11.28 8.73 17.27
N PRO A 255 -10.20 9.39 16.79
CA PRO A 255 -9.04 8.69 16.28
C PRO A 255 -8.58 7.58 17.23
N SER A 256 -8.63 6.36 16.73
CA SER A 256 -8.15 5.18 17.43
C SER A 256 -6.62 5.10 17.38
N ASP A 257 -6.03 4.33 18.29
CA ASP A 257 -4.59 4.03 18.27
C ASP A 257 -4.18 3.45 16.90
N TRP A 258 -5.08 2.70 16.26
CA TRP A 258 -4.90 2.15 14.91
C TRP A 258 -4.66 3.24 13.86
N GLU A 259 -5.44 4.31 13.90
CA GLU A 259 -5.35 5.43 12.94
C GLU A 259 -4.13 6.32 13.17
N THR A 260 -3.66 6.42 14.42
CA THR A 260 -2.45 7.19 14.75
C THR A 260 -1.17 6.37 14.56
N GLY A 261 -1.29 5.05 14.47
CA GLY A 261 -0.17 4.11 14.43
C GLY A 261 0.54 3.92 15.77
N GLU A 262 -0.05 4.38 16.88
CA GLU A 262 0.55 4.31 18.22
C GLU A 262 0.89 2.88 18.61
N TRP A 263 -0.04 1.94 18.40
CA TRP A 263 0.09 0.51 18.70
C TRP A 263 1.37 -0.12 18.10
N LEU A 264 1.75 0.23 16.87
CA LEU A 264 2.98 -0.28 16.24
C LEU A 264 4.23 0.21 16.97
N VAL A 265 4.24 1.48 17.36
CA VAL A 265 5.40 2.12 17.98
C VAL A 265 5.56 1.65 19.42
N THR A 266 4.47 1.60 20.19
CA THR A 266 4.51 1.30 21.62
C THR A 266 4.62 -0.19 21.91
N GLU A 267 3.97 -1.05 21.10
CA GLU A 267 3.92 -2.49 21.36
C GLU A 267 4.84 -3.30 20.43
N GLY A 268 4.94 -2.94 19.15
CA GLY A 268 5.72 -3.69 18.16
C GLY A 268 7.23 -3.44 18.25
N GLY A 269 7.61 -2.20 18.54
CA GLY A 269 9.00 -1.80 18.71
C GLY A 269 9.76 -1.70 17.39
N ARG A 270 10.75 -0.80 17.38
CA ARG A 270 11.50 -0.44 16.17
C ARG A 270 12.45 -1.56 15.71
N ILE A 271 12.56 -1.73 14.40
CA ILE A 271 13.57 -2.57 13.75
C ILE A 271 14.80 -1.70 13.46
N HIS A 272 15.99 -2.23 13.76
CA HIS A 272 17.28 -1.56 13.61
C HIS A 272 18.19 -2.34 12.68
#